data_AF-A0A519RLZ7-F1
#
_entry.id   AF-A0A519RLZ7-F1
#
_cell.length_a   1.000
_cell.length_b   1.000
_cell.length_c   1.000
_cell.angle_alpha   90.00
_cell.angle_beta   90.00
_cell.angle_gamma   90.00
#
_symmetry.space_group_name_H-M   'P 1'
#
loop_
_entity.id
_entity.type
_entity.pdbx_description
1 polymer ?
#
loop_
_entity_poly.entity_id
_entity_poly.type
_entity_poly.pdbx_seq_one_letter_code
_entity_poly.pdbx_strand_id
1 'polypeptide(L)'
;MREQTVAMYCFLDDLLTLTRPAGTRPADPRRRLSDAQVLTTALVAARFFGGNLVFGQRYMEQHWGQNKLDKSGFTRQLHALTDTLLALFATCGHVRKQLNTEARYILDSFPVAVCHNTRMPHCKLLTGKAYHGRCARKRS
;
A
#
# COMPACT_ATOMS: atom_id res chain seq x y z
N MET A 1 8.89 -1.21 14.74
CA MET A 1 7.82 -1.77 13.86
C MET A 1 6.50 -1.99 14.61
N ARG A 2 6.51 -2.58 15.82
CA ARG A 2 5.26 -2.87 16.55
C ARG A 2 4.43 -1.64 16.91
N GLU A 3 5.00 -0.66 17.60
CA GLU A 3 4.29 0.58 17.96
C GLU A 3 3.72 1.31 16.73
N GLN A 4 4.51 1.39 15.65
CA GLN A 4 4.06 1.96 14.38
C GLN A 4 2.90 1.15 13.77
N THR A 5 2.90 -0.17 13.92
CA THR A 5 1.80 -1.03 13.44
C THR A 5 0.53 -0.77 14.25
N VAL A 6 0.64 -0.68 15.58
CA VAL A 6 -0.49 -0.38 16.47
C VAL A 6 -1.05 1.01 16.16
N ALA A 7 -0.18 2.02 16.05
CA ALA A 7 -0.59 3.38 15.71
C ALA A 7 -1.30 3.44 14.34
N MET A 8 -0.77 2.74 13.32
CA MET A 8 -1.44 2.61 12.02
C MET A 8 -2.81 1.96 12.16
N TYR A 9 -2.91 0.85 12.89
CA TYR A 9 -4.17 0.15 13.09
C TYR A 9 -5.21 1.03 13.79
N CYS A 10 -4.88 1.58 14.97
CA CYS A 10 -5.79 2.42 15.73
C CYS A 10 -6.26 3.62 14.91
N PHE A 11 -5.34 4.32 14.26
CA PHE A 11 -5.68 5.45 13.40
C PHE A 11 -6.65 5.06 12.28
N LEU A 12 -6.39 3.94 11.59
CA LEU A 12 -7.23 3.48 10.49
C LEU A 12 -8.60 2.99 10.99
N ASP A 13 -8.65 2.28 12.11
CA ASP A 13 -9.88 1.76 12.69
C ASP A 13 -10.80 2.89 13.16
N ASP A 14 -10.24 3.89 13.85
CA ASP A 14 -10.95 5.10 14.27
C ASP A 14 -11.44 5.89 13.06
N LEU A 15 -10.57 6.11 12.06
CA LEU A 15 -10.93 6.84 10.85
C LEU A 15 -12.07 6.14 10.11
N LEU A 16 -12.00 4.82 9.91
CA LEU A 16 -13.05 4.06 9.25
C LEU A 16 -14.36 4.08 10.05
N THR A 17 -14.28 4.05 11.37
CA THR A 17 -15.44 4.13 12.25
C THR A 17 -16.12 5.49 12.13
N LEU A 18 -15.35 6.58 12.11
CA LEU A 18 -15.86 7.95 12.00
C LEU A 18 -16.38 8.31 10.60
N THR A 19 -15.79 7.74 9.55
CA THR A 19 -16.12 8.09 8.16
C THR A 19 -17.19 7.19 7.55
N ARG A 20 -17.50 6.04 8.15
CA ARG A 20 -18.55 5.16 7.63
C ARG A 20 -19.92 5.82 7.77
N PRO A 21 -20.70 5.92 6.67
CA PRO A 21 -22.09 6.38 6.74
C PRO A 21 -22.91 5.53 7.70
N ALA A 22 -23.79 6.16 8.48
CA ALA A 22 -24.63 5.51 9.49
C ALA A 22 -25.57 4.41 8.94
N GLY A 23 -25.78 4.34 7.61
CA GLY A 23 -26.57 3.32 6.92
C GLY A 23 -25.75 2.22 6.24
N THR A 24 -24.43 2.15 6.45
CA THR A 24 -23.58 1.14 5.80
C THR A 24 -23.92 -0.24 6.33
N ARG A 25 -24.19 -1.19 5.43
CA ARG A 25 -24.44 -2.58 5.80
C ARG A 25 -23.26 -3.13 6.61
N PRO A 26 -23.51 -3.84 7.73
CA PRO A 26 -22.44 -4.48 8.49
C PRO A 26 -21.62 -5.42 7.60
N ALA A 27 -20.33 -5.53 7.91
CA ALA A 27 -19.42 -6.40 7.17
C ALA A 27 -19.97 -7.84 7.15
N ASP A 28 -19.76 -8.54 6.03
CA ASP A 28 -20.14 -9.95 5.90
C ASP A 28 -19.52 -10.75 7.06
N PRO A 29 -20.32 -11.50 7.85
CA PRO A 29 -19.82 -12.34 8.95
C PRO A 29 -18.74 -13.34 8.53
N ARG A 30 -18.67 -13.68 7.24
CA ARG A 30 -17.66 -14.59 6.68
C ARG A 30 -16.31 -13.92 6.45
N ARG A 31 -16.21 -12.58 6.57
CA ARG A 31 -14.93 -11.87 6.44
C ARG A 31 -14.01 -12.25 7.60
N ARG A 32 -12.84 -12.78 7.24
CA ARG A 32 -11.78 -13.14 8.19
C ARG A 32 -10.95 -11.94 8.64
N LEU A 33 -10.98 -10.83 7.90
CA LEU A 33 -10.25 -9.60 8.17
C LEU A 33 -11.16 -8.38 8.10
N SER A 34 -10.96 -7.44 9.02
CA SER A 34 -11.57 -6.12 8.96
C SER A 34 -10.88 -5.22 7.93
N ASP A 35 -11.55 -4.16 7.49
CA ASP A 35 -10.96 -3.19 6.57
C ASP A 35 -9.72 -2.52 7.18
N ALA A 36 -9.75 -2.19 8.48
CA ALA A 36 -8.61 -1.65 9.21
C ALA A 36 -7.40 -2.60 9.19
N GLN A 37 -7.62 -3.91 9.39
CA GLN A 37 -6.56 -4.91 9.31
C GLN A 37 -5.96 -5.01 7.89
N VAL A 38 -6.81 -5.01 6.86
CA VAL A 38 -6.36 -5.06 5.46
C VAL A 38 -5.51 -3.84 5.10
N LEU A 39 -5.99 -2.64 5.44
CA LEU A 39 -5.28 -1.38 5.18
C LEU A 39 -3.97 -1.30 5.97
N THR A 40 -4.00 -1.68 7.25
CA THR A 40 -2.79 -1.71 8.10
C THR A 40 -1.75 -2.65 7.50
N THR A 41 -2.17 -3.84 7.08
CA THR A 41 -1.28 -4.82 6.45
C THR A 41 -0.63 -4.24 5.19
N ALA A 42 -1.39 -3.52 4.36
CA ALA A 42 -0.88 -2.87 3.15
C ALA A 42 0.14 -1.75 3.47
N LEU A 43 -0.14 -0.91 4.47
CA LEU A 43 0.78 0.15 4.89
C LEU A 43 2.06 -0.42 5.52
N VAL A 44 1.94 -1.47 6.32
CA VAL A 44 3.07 -2.21 6.89
C VAL A 44 3.92 -2.81 5.78
N ALA A 45 3.30 -3.44 4.78
CA ALA A 45 4.00 -3.98 3.62
C ALA A 45 4.75 -2.90 2.83
N ALA A 46 4.09 -1.78 2.54
CA ALA A 46 4.70 -0.65 1.84
C ALA A 46 5.89 -0.07 2.62
N ARG A 47 5.74 0.12 3.94
CA ARG A 47 6.74 0.78 4.78
C ARG A 47 7.95 -0.09 5.11
N PHE A 48 7.75 -1.36 5.42
CA PHE A 48 8.81 -2.21 5.99
C PHE A 48 9.26 -3.35 5.05
N PHE A 49 8.47 -3.68 4.04
CA PHE A 49 8.71 -4.84 3.17
C PHE A 49 8.75 -4.48 1.68
N GLY A 50 8.97 -3.20 1.34
CA GLY A 50 9.09 -2.74 -0.04
C GLY A 50 7.83 -2.99 -0.88
N GLY A 51 6.65 -2.99 -0.25
CA GLY A 51 5.37 -3.31 -0.90
C GLY A 51 5.07 -4.80 -1.05
N ASN A 52 5.90 -5.69 -0.49
CA ASN A 52 5.62 -7.12 -0.51
C ASN A 52 4.49 -7.48 0.47
N LEU A 53 3.26 -7.52 -0.05
CA LEU A 53 2.04 -7.82 0.71
C LEU A 53 2.10 -9.19 1.42
N VAL A 54 2.78 -10.19 0.84
CA VAL A 54 2.89 -11.53 1.45
C VAL A 54 3.75 -11.47 2.71
N PHE A 55 4.84 -10.72 2.71
CA PHE A 55 5.65 -10.50 3.90
C PHE A 55 4.92 -9.65 4.95
N GLY A 56 4.16 -8.65 4.51
CA GLY A 56 3.25 -7.91 5.39
C GLY A 56 2.26 -8.81 6.12
N GLN A 57 1.56 -9.68 5.38
CA GLN A 57 0.61 -10.64 5.98
C GLN A 57 1.28 -11.59 6.97
N ARG A 58 2.45 -12.15 6.62
CA ARG A 58 3.20 -13.05 7.51
C ARG A 58 3.59 -12.36 8.81
N TYR A 59 4.05 -11.11 8.73
CA TYR A 59 4.34 -10.32 9.91
C TYR A 59 3.08 -10.10 10.78
N MET A 60 1.94 -9.78 10.16
CA MET A 60 0.70 -9.56 10.91
C MET A 60 0.19 -10.83 11.60
N GLU A 61 0.28 -11.97 10.90
CA GLU A 61 -0.06 -13.30 11.44
C GLU A 61 0.84 -13.66 12.63
N GLN A 62 2.17 -13.51 12.49
CA GLN A 62 3.13 -13.93 13.51
C GLN A 62 3.14 -13.06 14.77
N HIS A 63 2.90 -11.75 14.62
CA HIS A 63 3.06 -10.82 15.74
C HIS A 63 1.74 -10.37 16.37
N TRP A 64 0.62 -10.51 15.67
CA TRP A 64 -0.68 -10.02 16.12
C TRP A 64 -1.79 -11.07 16.03
N GLY A 65 -1.47 -12.32 15.64
CA GLY A 65 -2.46 -13.39 15.51
C GLY A 65 -3.51 -13.12 14.43
N GLN A 66 -3.22 -12.21 13.49
CA GLN A 66 -4.17 -11.84 12.45
C GLN A 66 -4.45 -13.05 11.53
N ASN A 67 -5.73 -13.26 11.21
CA ASN A 67 -6.13 -14.33 10.30
C ASN A 67 -5.42 -14.24 8.95
N LYS A 68 -4.96 -15.37 8.44
CA LYS A 68 -4.37 -15.45 7.10
C LYS A 68 -5.45 -15.51 6.04
N LEU A 69 -5.30 -14.70 5.00
CA LEU A 69 -5.99 -14.85 3.72
C LEU A 69 -5.02 -15.38 2.68
N ASP A 70 -5.54 -16.10 1.68
CA ASP A 70 -4.78 -16.41 0.49
C ASP A 70 -4.43 -15.13 -0.28
N LYS A 71 -3.41 -15.20 -1.14
CA LYS A 71 -2.93 -14.04 -1.90
C LYS A 71 -4.06 -13.38 -2.69
N SER A 72 -4.86 -14.18 -3.40
CA SER A 72 -5.94 -13.67 -4.24
C SER A 72 -7.07 -13.08 -3.39
N GLY A 73 -7.44 -13.72 -2.28
CA GLY A 73 -8.42 -13.21 -1.33
C GLY A 73 -8.05 -11.86 -0.74
N PHE A 74 -6.81 -11.72 -0.28
CA PHE A 74 -6.33 -10.45 0.25
C PHE A 74 -6.25 -9.36 -0.81
N THR A 75 -5.73 -9.66 -1.99
CA THR A 75 -5.68 -8.70 -3.10
C THR A 75 -7.08 -8.21 -3.49
N ARG A 76 -8.09 -9.10 -3.55
CA ARG A 76 -9.49 -8.68 -3.79
C ARG A 76 -10.02 -7.76 -2.70
N GLN A 77 -9.79 -8.08 -1.42
CA GLN A 77 -10.23 -7.22 -0.32
C GLN A 77 -9.54 -5.86 -0.34
N LEU A 78 -8.23 -5.84 -0.61
CA LEU A 78 -7.48 -4.60 -0.72
C LEU A 78 -7.97 -3.76 -1.90
N HIS A 79 -8.28 -4.37 -3.04
CA HIS A 79 -8.84 -3.67 -4.20
C HIS A 79 -10.21 -3.06 -3.91
N ALA A 80 -11.05 -3.73 -3.12
CA ALA A 80 -12.33 -3.15 -2.69
C ALA A 80 -12.16 -1.89 -1.82
N LEU A 81 -10.98 -1.68 -1.24
CA LEU A 81 -10.64 -0.52 -0.40
C LEU A 81 -9.77 0.51 -1.14
N THR A 82 -9.66 0.42 -2.47
CA THR A 82 -8.82 1.33 -3.28
C THR A 82 -9.25 2.78 -3.09
N ASP A 83 -10.55 3.06 -3.15
CA ASP A 83 -11.06 4.43 -3.01
C ASP A 83 -10.79 4.99 -1.61
N THR A 84 -10.92 4.15 -0.58
CA THR A 84 -10.57 4.52 0.80
C THR A 84 -9.08 4.86 0.93
N LEU A 85 -8.19 4.07 0.32
CA LEU A 85 -6.77 4.37 0.30
C LEU A 85 -6.47 5.69 -0.42
N LEU A 86 -7.06 5.90 -1.60
CA LEU A 86 -6.88 7.13 -2.36
C LEU A 86 -7.37 8.35 -1.58
N ALA A 87 -8.54 8.27 -0.95
CA ALA A 87 -9.08 9.33 -0.12
C ALA A 87 -8.19 9.62 1.11
N LEU A 88 -7.64 8.57 1.74
CA LEU A 88 -6.70 8.72 2.86
C LEU A 88 -5.43 9.44 2.41
N PHE A 89 -4.81 9.01 1.31
CA PHE A 89 -3.61 9.66 0.77
C PHE A 89 -3.88 11.10 0.33
N ALA A 90 -5.03 11.36 -0.30
CA ALA A 90 -5.43 12.71 -0.68
C ALA A 90 -5.59 13.62 0.54
N THR A 91 -6.30 13.15 1.58
CA THR A 91 -6.50 13.89 2.83
C THR A 91 -5.18 14.16 3.53
N CYS A 92 -4.36 13.13 3.77
CA CYS A 92 -3.06 13.29 4.41
C CYS A 92 -2.13 14.18 3.59
N GLY A 93 -2.14 14.04 2.26
CA GLY A 93 -1.37 14.88 1.34
C GLY A 93 -1.80 16.35 1.42
N HIS A 94 -3.10 16.61 1.49
CA HIS A 94 -3.64 17.96 1.63
C HIS A 94 -3.24 18.60 2.97
N VAL A 95 -3.41 17.88 4.08
CA VAL A 95 -2.99 18.34 5.41
C VAL A 95 -1.49 18.64 5.43
N ARG A 96 -0.65 17.73 4.90
CA ARG A 96 0.79 17.96 4.79
C ARG A 96 1.13 19.18 3.93
N LYS A 97 0.39 19.40 2.84
CA LYS A 97 0.56 20.57 1.97
C LYS A 97 0.23 21.87 2.71
N GLN A 98 -0.84 21.90 3.50
CA GLN A 98 -1.21 23.07 4.30
C GLN A 98 -0.18 23.37 5.40
N LEU A 99 0.39 22.32 6.01
CA LEU A 99 1.44 22.47 7.03
C LEU A 99 2.81 22.83 6.45
N ASN A 100 3.03 22.65 5.14
CA ASN A 100 4.27 22.99 4.47
C ASN A 100 4.30 24.46 4.06
N THR A 101 4.60 25.34 5.03
CA THR A 101 4.67 26.80 4.82
C THR A 101 5.76 27.24 3.84
N GLU A 102 6.83 26.45 3.69
CA GLU A 102 7.92 26.76 2.77
C GLU A 102 7.63 26.36 1.31
N ALA A 103 6.56 25.59 1.06
CA ALA A 103 6.19 25.06 -0.25
C ALA A 103 7.33 24.35 -1.02
N ARG A 104 8.30 23.78 -0.28
CA ARG A 104 9.40 22.99 -0.86
C ARG A 104 8.98 21.54 -1.00
N TYR A 105 9.18 20.98 -2.19
CA TYR A 105 8.87 19.59 -2.50
C TYR A 105 10.07 18.92 -3.14
N ILE A 106 10.45 17.76 -2.61
CA ILE A 106 11.40 16.86 -3.27
C ILE A 106 10.56 15.87 -4.07
N LEU A 107 10.60 16.00 -5.39
CA LEU A 107 10.02 15.02 -6.31
C LEU A 107 11.06 13.93 -6.54
N ASP A 108 10.99 12.86 -5.74
CA ASP A 108 11.76 11.64 -6.02
C ASP A 108 10.95 10.74 -6.95
N SER A 109 11.44 10.55 -8.17
CA SER A 109 10.81 9.64 -9.13
C SER A 109 11.22 8.21 -8.77
N PHE A 110 10.47 7.57 -7.86
CA PHE A 110 10.69 6.18 -7.48
C PHE A 110 10.58 5.26 -8.71
N PRO A 111 11.70 4.77 -9.28
CA PRO A 111 11.64 3.98 -10.49
C PRO A 111 11.11 2.59 -10.13
N VAL A 112 9.95 2.24 -10.68
CA VAL A 112 9.38 0.90 -10.50
C VAL A 112 10.01 -0.04 -11.52
N ALA A 113 10.60 -1.14 -11.04
CA ALA A 113 11.16 -2.16 -11.91
C ALA A 113 10.04 -2.83 -12.74
N VAL A 114 10.06 -2.64 -14.06
CA VAL A 114 9.06 -3.24 -14.96
C VAL A 114 9.51 -4.58 -15.52
N CYS A 115 10.73 -4.66 -16.06
CA CYS A 115 11.30 -5.90 -16.56
C CYS A 115 12.83 -5.89 -16.47
N HIS A 116 13.44 -7.06 -16.56
CA HIS A 116 14.90 -7.16 -16.72
C HIS A 116 15.34 -6.61 -18.08
N ASN A 117 16.54 -6.03 -18.14
CA ASN A 117 17.03 -5.42 -19.38
C ASN A 117 17.02 -6.35 -20.60
N THR A 118 17.25 -7.64 -20.38
CA THR A 118 17.22 -8.68 -21.43
C THR A 118 15.84 -8.87 -22.06
N ARG A 119 14.75 -8.51 -21.37
CA ARG A 119 13.37 -8.65 -21.86
C ARG A 119 12.78 -7.36 -22.44
N MET A 120 13.52 -6.25 -22.41
CA MET A 120 13.04 -4.94 -22.89
C MET A 120 12.53 -4.94 -24.33
N PRO A 121 13.18 -5.62 -25.32
CA PRO A 121 12.66 -5.66 -26.69
C PRO A 121 11.26 -6.27 -26.82
N HIS A 122 10.83 -7.06 -25.83
CA HIS A 122 9.56 -7.76 -25.81
C HIS A 122 8.55 -7.13 -24.83
N CYS A 123 8.93 -6.04 -24.14
CA CYS A 123 8.05 -5.37 -23.19
C CYS A 123 6.95 -4.62 -23.94
N LYS A 124 5.69 -4.94 -23.62
CA LYS A 124 4.50 -4.26 -24.19
C LYS A 124 3.99 -3.11 -23.31
N LEU A 125 4.42 -3.04 -22.05
CA LEU A 125 3.93 -2.06 -21.07
C LEU A 125 4.59 -0.69 -21.24
N LEU A 126 5.90 -0.67 -21.45
CA LEU A 126 6.68 0.56 -21.63
C LEU A 126 7.52 0.41 -22.89
N THR A 127 7.27 1.26 -23.89
CA THR A 127 7.96 1.23 -25.18
C THR A 127 8.78 2.50 -25.38
N GLY A 128 10.01 2.35 -25.88
CA GLY A 128 10.90 3.48 -26.16
C GLY A 128 12.06 3.63 -25.16
N LYS A 129 13.14 4.26 -25.63
CA LYS A 129 14.43 4.35 -24.92
C LYS A 129 14.35 5.10 -23.59
N ALA A 130 13.36 5.97 -23.40
CA ALA A 130 13.18 6.73 -22.15
C ALA A 130 12.91 5.83 -20.93
N TYR A 131 12.39 4.62 -21.15
CA TYR A 131 12.07 3.66 -20.08
C TYR A 131 13.19 2.65 -19.82
N HIS A 132 14.34 2.80 -20.48
CA HIS A 132 15.45 1.87 -20.40
C HIS A 132 16.26 2.12 -19.12
N GLY A 133 16.22 1.18 -18.17
CA GLY A 133 17.05 1.23 -16.96
C GLY A 133 18.53 0.96 -17.28
N ARG A 134 19.45 1.72 -16.68
CA ARG A 134 20.90 1.45 -16.78
C ARG A 134 21.34 0.54 -15.63
N CYS A 135 21.91 -0.62 -15.95
CA CYS A 135 22.56 -1.47 -14.96
C CYS A 135 24.05 -1.14 -14.91
N ALA A 136 24.48 -0.27 -13.99
CA ALA A 136 25.86 0.22 -13.93
C ALA A 136 26.93 -0.89 -13.80
N ARG A 137 26.56 -2.05 -13.24
CA ARG A 137 27.45 -3.22 -13.09
C ARG A 137 27.73 -3.96 -14.41
N LYS A 138 26.87 -3.81 -15.41
CA LYS A 138 27.05 -4.43 -16.73
C LYS A 138 27.57 -3.36 -17.68
N ARG A 139 28.85 -3.45 -18.07
CA ARG A 139 29.40 -2.60 -19.14
C ARG A 139 28.60 -2.89 -20.41
N SER A 140 28.05 -1.83 -21.00
CA SER A 140 27.33 -1.85 -22.27
C SER A 140 28.26 -2.18 -23.43
#